data_AF-A0A535PZ24-F1
#
_entry.id   AF-A0A535PZ24-F1
#
_cell.length_a   1.000
_cell.length_b   1.000
_cell.length_c   1.000
_cell.angle_alpha   90.00
_cell.angle_beta   90.00
_cell.angle_gamma   90.00
#
_symmetry.space_group_name_H-M   'P 1'
#
loop_
_entity.id
_entity.type
_entity.pdbx_description
1 polymer ?
#
loop_
_entity_poly.entity_id
_entity_poly.type
_entity_poly.pdbx_seq_one_letter_code
_entity_poly.pdbx_strand_id
1 'polypeptide(L)'
;YTYLSLFGYVTDAVIVNRLLPGDLHDELFQKWQRIHERYRLEVEQSFAGIPIFNVPLFDREVVGEMMLARMAQAIYGEEDPSRRFATSNAQRIDKQGSDYVLALKVPFVDKSAVDLSRHNGELYVTVGNYRREISLPRVLARRETAGASIEDGELRVRFAQRRTDGKGPKA
;
A
#
# COMPACT_ATOMS: atom_id res chain seq x y z
N TYR A 1 -3.92 -2.24 2.36
CA TYR A 1 -3.79 -1.27 1.24
C TYR A 1 -2.95 -1.79 0.05
N THR A 2 -2.49 -3.04 0.09
CA THR A 2 -1.70 -3.68 -0.97
C THR A 2 -2.29 -3.55 -2.37
N TYR A 3 -3.61 -3.69 -2.51
CA TYR A 3 -4.28 -3.48 -3.79
C TYR A 3 -4.06 -2.08 -4.37
N LEU A 4 -4.35 -1.02 -3.60
CA LEU A 4 -4.17 0.36 -4.05
C LEU A 4 -2.71 0.64 -4.42
N SER A 5 -1.78 0.22 -3.57
CA SER A 5 -0.34 0.31 -3.84
C SER A 5 0.05 -0.45 -5.11
N LEU A 6 -0.48 -1.66 -5.29
CA LEU A 6 -0.21 -2.46 -6.47
C LEU A 6 -0.61 -1.67 -7.71
N PHE A 7 -1.78 -1.01 -7.76
CA PHE A 7 -2.21 -0.21 -8.91
C PHE A 7 -1.59 1.19 -9.01
N GLY A 8 -0.66 1.55 -8.10
CA GLY A 8 0.03 2.84 -8.13
C GLY A 8 -0.72 3.99 -7.47
N TYR A 9 -1.84 3.72 -6.78
CA TYR A 9 -2.56 4.72 -6.00
C TYR A 9 -1.85 4.96 -4.67
N VAL A 10 -1.61 6.22 -4.34
CA VAL A 10 -1.08 6.63 -3.05
C VAL A 10 -2.24 6.68 -2.05
N THR A 11 -2.14 5.87 -0.99
CA THR A 11 -3.01 6.02 0.18
C THR A 11 -2.44 7.11 1.07
N ASP A 12 -3.09 8.27 1.08
CA ASP A 12 -2.62 9.45 1.80
C ASP A 12 -2.96 9.40 3.31
N ALA A 13 -4.15 8.90 3.64
CA ALA A 13 -4.63 8.72 5.00
C ALA A 13 -5.70 7.62 5.08
N VAL A 14 -6.03 7.19 6.30
CA VAL A 14 -7.13 6.26 6.59
C VAL A 14 -8.09 6.90 7.60
N ILE A 15 -9.39 6.79 7.36
CA ILE A 15 -10.41 7.28 8.30
C ILE A 15 -11.13 6.08 8.91
N VAL A 16 -10.99 5.91 10.22
CA VAL A 16 -11.75 4.92 11.01
C VAL A 16 -13.00 5.61 11.54
N ASN A 17 -14.14 5.24 10.97
CA ASN A 17 -15.41 5.90 11.24
C ASN A 17 -16.25 5.18 12.32
N ARG A 18 -17.14 5.93 12.97
CA ARG A 18 -18.14 5.45 13.94
C ARG A 18 -17.52 4.78 15.16
N LEU A 19 -16.48 5.40 15.71
CA LEU A 19 -15.90 4.96 16.96
C LEU A 19 -16.86 5.24 18.12
N LEU A 20 -17.13 4.20 18.91
CA LEU A 20 -17.95 4.32 20.10
C LEU A 20 -17.22 5.18 21.14
N PRO A 21 -17.93 6.09 21.83
CA PRO A 21 -17.37 6.84 22.95
C PRO A 21 -16.83 5.91 24.06
N GLY A 22 -15.70 6.30 24.66
CA GLY A 22 -15.01 5.53 25.70
C GLY A 22 -15.70 5.57 27.07
N ASP A 23 -16.62 6.51 27.26
CA ASP A 23 -17.40 6.78 28.47
C ASP A 23 -18.73 6.00 28.54
N LEU A 24 -18.90 4.97 27.71
CA LEU A 24 -20.03 4.05 27.78
C LEU A 24 -19.74 2.95 28.81
N HIS A 25 -20.50 2.93 29.91
CA HIS A 25 -20.23 2.06 31.06
C HIS A 25 -21.05 0.76 31.07
N ASP A 26 -22.09 0.66 30.23
CA ASP A 26 -22.98 -0.51 30.12
C ASP A 26 -22.24 -1.77 29.64
N GLU A 27 -22.53 -2.94 30.23
CA GLU A 27 -21.83 -4.20 29.96
C GLU A 27 -21.85 -4.63 28.47
N LEU A 28 -22.94 -4.35 27.76
CA LEU A 28 -23.05 -4.62 26.32
C LEU A 28 -22.02 -3.80 25.52
N PHE A 29 -21.83 -2.53 25.90
CA PHE A 29 -20.91 -1.62 25.24
C PHE A 29 -19.45 -1.93 25.58
N GLN A 30 -19.15 -2.45 26.77
CA GLN A 30 -17.80 -2.93 27.11
C GLN A 30 -17.35 -4.10 26.23
N LYS A 31 -18.27 -4.98 25.80
CA LYS A 31 -17.95 -6.06 24.85
C LYS A 31 -17.64 -5.49 23.46
N TRP A 32 -18.37 -4.47 23.03
CA TRP A 32 -18.17 -3.83 21.73
C TRP A 32 -16.88 -3.00 21.71
N GLN A 33 -16.59 -2.24 22.77
CA GLN A 33 -15.32 -1.52 22.95
C GLN A 33 -14.11 -2.45 22.84
N ARG A 34 -14.15 -3.64 23.45
CA ARG A 34 -13.07 -4.65 23.32
C ARG A 34 -12.88 -5.13 21.88
N ILE A 35 -13.97 -5.32 21.14
CA ILE A 35 -13.91 -5.71 19.73
C ILE A 35 -13.31 -4.57 18.88
N HIS A 36 -13.78 -3.34 19.11
CA HIS A 36 -13.25 -2.14 18.45
C HIS A 36 -11.76 -1.95 18.71
N GLU A 37 -11.31 -2.09 19.95
CA GLU A 37 -9.90 -1.94 20.32
C GLU A 37 -9.01 -2.97 19.61
N ARG A 38 -9.45 -4.23 19.53
CA ARG A 38 -8.73 -5.26 18.78
C ARG A 38 -8.60 -4.90 17.30
N TYR A 39 -9.68 -4.45 16.66
CA TYR A 39 -9.63 -4.02 15.26
C TYR A 39 -8.83 -2.73 15.07
N ARG A 40 -8.81 -1.83 16.05
CA ARG A 40 -7.98 -0.63 16.02
C ARG A 40 -6.51 -0.99 15.92
N LEU A 41 -6.04 -1.91 16.76
CA LEU A 41 -4.66 -2.41 16.71
C LEU A 41 -4.34 -3.07 15.36
N GLU A 42 -5.28 -3.86 14.83
CA GLU A 42 -5.12 -4.48 13.51
C GLU A 42 -5.02 -3.43 12.39
N VAL A 43 -5.82 -2.37 12.45
CA VAL A 43 -5.76 -1.23 11.50
C VAL A 43 -4.44 -0.47 11.65
N GLU A 44 -4.01 -0.16 12.87
CA GLU A 44 -2.73 0.52 13.12
C GLU A 44 -1.55 -0.28 12.57
N GLN A 45 -1.55 -1.60 12.76
CA GLN A 45 -0.55 -2.49 12.18
C GLN A 45 -0.67 -2.54 10.65
N SER A 46 -1.88 -2.69 10.13
CA SER A 46 -2.18 -2.84 8.69
C SER A 46 -2.00 -1.55 7.87
N PHE A 47 -1.83 -0.40 8.51
CA PHE A 47 -1.61 0.89 7.85
C PHE A 47 -0.45 1.65 8.48
N ALA A 48 0.49 0.93 9.10
CA ALA A 48 1.68 1.51 9.72
C ALA A 48 2.39 2.49 8.77
N GLY A 49 2.65 3.70 9.26
CA GLY A 49 3.28 4.78 8.50
C GLY A 49 2.34 5.63 7.62
N ILE A 50 1.03 5.34 7.62
CA ILE A 50 -0.01 6.19 7.05
C ILE A 50 -0.81 6.82 8.19
N PRO A 51 -1.12 8.13 8.17
CA PRO A 51 -1.96 8.75 9.19
C PRO A 51 -3.35 8.11 9.27
N ILE A 52 -3.79 7.85 10.50
CA ILE A 52 -5.10 7.28 10.81
C ILE A 52 -5.91 8.31 11.59
N PHE A 53 -7.03 8.74 11.02
CA PHE A 53 -7.97 9.67 11.65
C PHE A 53 -9.17 8.92 12.20
N ASN A 54 -9.59 9.30 13.40
CA ASN A 54 -10.62 8.63 14.18
C ASN A 54 -11.86 9.51 14.26
N VAL A 55 -12.98 9.04 13.70
CA VAL A 55 -14.25 9.76 13.73
C VAL A 55 -15.17 9.12 14.76
N PRO A 56 -15.63 9.88 15.78
CA PRO A 56 -16.57 9.36 16.75
C PRO A 56 -17.93 9.11 16.09
N LEU A 57 -18.71 8.22 16.69
CA LEU A 57 -20.13 8.12 16.39
C LEU A 57 -20.85 9.39 16.88
N PHE A 58 -21.48 10.12 15.98
CA PHE A 58 -22.26 11.31 16.30
C PHE A 58 -23.65 10.96 16.84
N ASP A 59 -24.22 11.87 17.65
CA ASP A 59 -25.54 11.78 18.27
C ASP A 59 -26.70 11.92 17.28
N ARG A 60 -26.40 12.36 16.05
CA ARG A 60 -27.35 12.60 14.97
C ARG A 60 -26.70 12.36 13.62
N GLU A 61 -27.53 12.32 12.58
CA GLU A 61 -27.05 12.17 11.21
C GLU A 61 -26.15 13.32 10.80
N VAL A 62 -25.08 13.00 10.05
CA VAL A 62 -24.15 14.00 9.53
C VAL A 62 -24.72 14.61 8.26
N VAL A 63 -25.70 15.50 8.42
CA VAL A 63 -26.41 16.17 7.33
C VAL A 63 -26.41 17.68 7.56
N GLY A 64 -26.21 18.42 6.46
CA GLY A 64 -26.13 19.88 6.49
C GLY A 64 -24.74 20.38 6.92
N GLU A 65 -24.48 21.63 6.57
CA GLU A 65 -23.17 22.28 6.73
C GLU A 65 -22.64 22.23 8.17
N MET A 66 -23.50 22.46 9.15
CA MET A 66 -23.13 22.44 10.57
C MET A 66 -22.57 21.08 11.01
N MET A 67 -23.21 19.98 10.60
CA MET A 67 -22.74 18.64 10.98
C MET A 67 -21.50 18.23 10.19
N LEU A 68 -21.41 18.63 8.92
CA LEU A 68 -20.20 18.42 8.12
C LEU A 68 -19.00 19.16 8.72
N ALA A 69 -19.18 20.39 9.21
CA ALA A 69 -18.14 21.14 9.91
C ALA A 69 -17.70 20.46 11.21
N ARG A 70 -18.65 19.94 12.01
CA ARG A 70 -18.33 19.15 13.22
C ARG A 70 -17.54 17.88 12.89
N MET A 71 -17.91 17.18 11.81
CA MET A 71 -17.17 16.00 11.35
C MET A 71 -15.77 16.36 10.86
N ALA A 72 -15.63 17.46 10.11
CA ALA A 72 -14.33 17.95 9.66
C ALA A 72 -13.42 18.28 10.85
N GLN A 73 -13.92 18.99 11.87
CA GLN A 73 -13.17 19.28 13.10
C GLN A 73 -12.75 17.99 13.83
N ALA A 74 -13.60 16.96 13.85
CA ALA A 74 -13.26 15.69 14.48
C ALA A 74 -12.16 14.91 13.73
N ILE A 75 -12.10 15.04 12.40
CA ILE A 75 -11.09 14.37 11.56
C ILE A 75 -9.77 15.12 11.59
N TYR A 76 -9.81 16.42 11.30
CA TYR A 76 -8.63 17.22 11.00
C TYR A 76 -8.21 18.14 12.13
N GLY A 77 -9.10 18.45 13.08
CA GLY A 77 -8.85 19.48 14.09
C GLY A 77 -8.50 20.81 13.42
N GLU A 78 -7.35 21.36 13.78
CA GLU A 78 -6.81 22.59 13.19
C GLU A 78 -5.94 22.33 11.95
N GLU A 79 -5.74 21.08 11.54
CA GLU A 79 -4.94 20.75 10.37
C GLU A 79 -5.70 21.02 9.06
N ASP A 80 -4.97 21.46 8.04
CA ASP A 80 -5.51 21.70 6.70
C ASP A 80 -5.84 20.35 6.02
N PRO A 81 -7.12 20.09 5.66
CA PRO A 81 -7.53 18.85 5.01
C PRO A 81 -6.98 18.69 3.59
N SER A 82 -6.45 19.77 2.97
CA SER A 82 -5.83 19.74 1.64
C SER A 82 -4.34 19.36 1.68
N ARG A 83 -3.76 19.25 2.87
CA ARG A 83 -2.37 18.82 3.05
C ARG A 83 -2.19 17.39 2.53
N ARG A 84 -1.01 17.12 1.95
CA ARG A 84 -0.58 15.74 1.65
C ARG A 84 -0.01 15.10 2.90
N PHE A 85 -0.65 14.03 3.34
CA PHE A 85 -0.33 13.29 4.56
C PHE A 85 0.71 12.17 4.31
N ALA A 86 0.80 11.65 3.09
CA ALA A 86 1.81 10.69 2.65
C ALA A 86 2.36 11.03 1.25
N THR A 87 3.68 11.13 1.14
CA THR A 87 4.38 11.40 -0.14
C THR A 87 4.98 10.14 -0.76
N SER A 88 4.50 8.97 -0.35
CA SER A 88 5.19 7.72 -0.65
C SER A 88 4.84 7.20 -2.05
N ASN A 89 5.86 6.93 -2.86
CA ASN A 89 5.67 6.34 -4.19
C ASN A 89 5.42 4.84 -4.06
N ALA A 90 4.30 4.36 -4.61
CA ALA A 90 3.95 2.95 -4.58
C ALA A 90 4.81 2.07 -5.52
N GLN A 91 5.49 2.71 -6.48
CA GLN A 91 6.38 2.07 -7.44
C GLN A 91 7.61 2.96 -7.67
N ARG A 92 8.81 2.36 -7.67
CA ARG A 92 10.06 3.05 -8.04
C ARG A 92 10.99 2.14 -8.84
N ILE A 93 11.89 2.75 -9.60
CA ILE A 93 12.93 2.05 -10.33
C ILE A 93 14.28 2.63 -9.89
N ASP A 94 15.08 1.80 -9.24
CA ASP A 94 16.39 2.17 -8.73
C ASP A 94 17.47 1.52 -9.60
N LYS A 95 18.50 2.29 -9.99
CA LYS A 95 19.68 1.74 -10.67
C LYS A 95 20.68 1.28 -9.61
N GLN A 96 21.10 0.03 -9.65
CA GLN A 96 22.08 -0.56 -8.74
C GLN A 96 23.28 -1.07 -9.55
N GLY A 97 24.31 -0.24 -9.68
CA GLY A 97 25.47 -0.54 -10.52
C GLY A 97 25.09 -0.73 -11.99
N SER A 98 25.32 -1.93 -12.53
CA SER A 98 24.92 -2.31 -13.89
C SER A 98 23.45 -2.68 -14.01
N ASP A 99 22.79 -2.96 -12.89
CA ASP A 99 21.45 -3.57 -12.80
C ASP A 99 20.38 -2.54 -12.43
N TYR A 100 19.13 -2.96 -12.53
CA TYR A 100 17.99 -2.16 -12.08
C TYR A 100 17.10 -2.97 -11.15
N VAL A 101 16.45 -2.30 -10.21
CA VAL A 101 15.47 -2.88 -9.30
C VAL A 101 14.17 -2.12 -9.46
N LEU A 102 13.11 -2.82 -9.87
CA LEU A 102 11.74 -2.33 -9.75
C LEU A 102 11.25 -2.69 -8.35
N ALA A 103 10.93 -1.69 -7.54
CA ALA A 103 10.34 -1.89 -6.22
C ALA A 103 8.85 -1.49 -6.25
N LEU A 104 8.01 -2.37 -5.72
CA LEU A 104 6.56 -2.21 -5.62
C LEU A 104 6.13 -2.39 -4.18
N LYS A 105 5.34 -1.46 -3.64
CA LYS A 105 4.79 -1.60 -2.30
C LYS A 105 3.75 -2.72 -2.26
N VAL A 106 4.04 -3.77 -1.51
CA VAL A 106 3.16 -4.91 -1.24
C VAL A 106 3.17 -5.21 0.27
N PRO A 107 2.67 -4.28 1.09
CA PRO A 107 2.70 -4.43 2.55
C PRO A 107 1.93 -5.67 2.99
N PHE A 108 2.42 -6.33 4.05
CA PHE A 108 1.84 -7.54 4.65
C PHE A 108 1.68 -8.72 3.68
N VAL A 109 2.46 -8.74 2.59
CA VAL A 109 2.47 -9.84 1.63
C VAL A 109 3.70 -10.70 1.86
N ASP A 110 3.46 -11.99 2.08
CA ASP A 110 4.51 -12.99 2.07
C ASP A 110 4.98 -13.32 0.65
N LYS A 111 6.26 -13.67 0.52
CA LYS A 111 6.85 -14.03 -0.77
C LYS A 111 6.15 -15.22 -1.43
N SER A 112 5.61 -16.16 -0.65
CA SER A 112 4.87 -17.32 -1.16
C SER A 112 3.54 -16.95 -1.82
N ALA A 113 3.00 -15.76 -1.53
CA ALA A 113 1.73 -15.28 -2.07
C ALA A 113 1.91 -14.46 -3.36
N VAL A 114 3.14 -14.34 -3.87
CA VAL A 114 3.47 -13.57 -5.08
C VAL A 114 3.88 -14.48 -6.21
N ASP A 115 3.20 -14.33 -7.35
CA ASP A 115 3.57 -14.93 -8.63
C ASP A 115 3.98 -13.85 -9.63
N LEU A 116 5.06 -14.11 -10.36
CA LEU A 116 5.65 -13.19 -11.33
C LEU A 116 5.82 -13.88 -12.66
N SER A 117 5.23 -13.29 -13.70
CA SER A 117 5.46 -13.72 -15.08
C SER A 117 5.77 -12.53 -15.97
N ARG A 118 6.42 -12.79 -17.10
CA ARG A 118 6.86 -11.76 -18.03
C ARG A 118 6.52 -12.17 -19.44
N HIS A 119 5.94 -11.24 -20.19
CA HIS A 119 5.58 -11.46 -21.58
C HIS A 119 5.65 -10.11 -22.33
N ASN A 120 6.18 -10.10 -23.55
CA ASN A 120 6.18 -8.93 -24.44
C ASN A 120 6.69 -7.58 -23.87
N GLY A 121 7.61 -7.61 -22.90
CA GLY A 121 8.10 -6.37 -22.27
C GLY A 121 7.20 -5.84 -21.15
N GLU A 122 6.24 -6.64 -20.70
CA GLU A 122 5.39 -6.39 -19.54
C GLU A 122 5.76 -7.35 -18.42
N LEU A 123 5.63 -6.88 -17.18
CA LEU A 123 5.71 -7.67 -15.97
C LEU A 123 4.31 -7.86 -15.41
N TYR A 124 3.89 -9.10 -15.25
CA TYR A 124 2.68 -9.47 -14.54
C TYR A 124 3.04 -9.79 -13.10
N VAL A 125 2.37 -9.10 -12.18
CA VAL A 125 2.51 -9.29 -10.75
C VAL A 125 1.17 -9.75 -10.20
N THR A 126 1.14 -10.97 -9.68
CA THR A 126 -0.04 -11.53 -9.01
C THR A 126 0.24 -11.61 -7.52
N VAL A 127 -0.67 -11.08 -6.70
CA VAL A 127 -0.62 -11.11 -5.24
C VAL A 127 -1.98 -11.58 -4.73
N GLY A 128 -2.05 -12.83 -4.28
CA GLY A 128 -3.33 -13.47 -3.95
C GLY A 128 -4.31 -13.42 -5.12
N ASN A 129 -5.47 -12.78 -4.93
CA ASN A 129 -6.52 -12.65 -5.96
C ASN A 129 -6.33 -11.46 -6.91
N TYR A 130 -5.28 -10.66 -6.73
CA TYR A 130 -5.06 -9.44 -7.50
C TYR A 130 -3.95 -9.64 -8.51
N ARG A 131 -4.18 -9.23 -9.76
CA ARG A 131 -3.19 -9.26 -10.83
C ARG A 131 -3.05 -7.87 -11.44
N ARG A 132 -1.81 -7.40 -11.57
CA ARG A 132 -1.46 -6.17 -12.28
C ARG A 132 -0.48 -6.47 -13.40
N GLU A 133 -0.73 -5.85 -14.55
CA GLU A 133 0.22 -5.74 -15.63
C GLU A 133 0.98 -4.42 -15.53
N ILE A 134 2.31 -4.47 -15.65
CA ILE A 134 3.19 -3.31 -15.58
C ILE A 134 3.99 -3.26 -16.88
N SER A 135 3.69 -2.27 -17.71
CA SER A 135 4.51 -1.96 -18.88
C SER A 135 5.91 -1.52 -18.43
N LEU A 136 6.94 -2.26 -18.83
CA LEU A 136 8.30 -1.96 -18.42
C LEU A 136 8.89 -0.86 -19.31
N PRO A 137 9.56 0.16 -18.73
CA PRO A 137 10.36 1.09 -19.52
C PRO A 137 11.39 0.34 -20.37
N ARG A 138 11.72 0.87 -21.54
CA ARG A 138 12.64 0.25 -22.52
C ARG A 138 13.96 -0.24 -21.93
N VAL A 139 14.46 0.43 -20.89
CA VAL A 139 15.70 0.06 -20.18
C VAL A 139 15.57 -1.27 -19.43
N LEU A 140 14.41 -1.56 -18.85
CA LEU A 140 14.11 -2.82 -18.16
C LEU A 140 13.62 -3.90 -19.13
N ALA A 141 12.82 -3.53 -20.12
CA ALA A 141 12.24 -4.46 -21.08
C ALA A 141 13.28 -5.26 -21.90
N ARG A 142 14.52 -4.77 -22.02
CA ARG A 142 15.63 -5.46 -22.72
C ARG A 142 16.54 -6.29 -21.81
N ARG A 143 16.30 -6.28 -20.50
CA ARG A 143 17.13 -6.95 -19.48
C ARG A 143 16.52 -8.28 -19.08
N GLU A 144 17.30 -9.14 -18.43
CA GLU A 144 16.80 -10.41 -17.90
C GLU A 144 16.38 -10.25 -16.45
N THR A 145 15.32 -10.95 -16.05
CA THR A 145 14.89 -10.97 -14.64
C THR A 145 15.84 -11.87 -13.86
N ALA A 146 16.66 -11.30 -12.99
CA ALA A 146 17.67 -12.03 -12.21
C ALA A 146 17.11 -12.63 -10.92
N GLY A 147 15.98 -12.12 -10.43
CA GLY A 147 15.30 -12.64 -9.24
C GLY A 147 14.31 -11.65 -8.64
N ALA A 148 13.57 -12.11 -7.63
CA ALA A 148 12.68 -11.29 -6.83
C ALA A 148 12.79 -11.60 -5.33
N SER A 149 12.71 -10.56 -4.51
CA SER A 149 12.64 -10.64 -3.05
C SER A 149 11.51 -9.75 -2.51
N ILE A 150 11.06 -10.03 -1.29
CA ILE A 150 10.22 -9.12 -0.52
C ILE A 150 10.98 -8.73 0.73
N GLU A 151 11.18 -7.45 0.93
CA GLU A 151 11.90 -6.85 2.06
C GLU A 151 11.12 -5.61 2.49
N ASP A 152 10.87 -5.45 3.78
CA ASP A 152 10.18 -4.28 4.36
C ASP A 152 8.84 -3.91 3.69
N GLY A 153 8.06 -4.92 3.29
CA GLY A 153 6.77 -4.72 2.61
C GLY A 153 6.90 -4.26 1.15
N GLU A 154 8.06 -4.45 0.52
CA GLU A 154 8.31 -4.12 -0.88
C GLU A 154 8.76 -5.34 -1.67
N LEU A 155 8.08 -5.60 -2.79
CA LEU A 155 8.50 -6.56 -3.80
C LEU A 155 9.57 -5.90 -4.67
N ARG A 156 10.75 -6.49 -4.66
CA ARG A 156 11.92 -6.02 -5.39
C ARG A 156 12.23 -6.99 -6.51
N VAL A 157 12.04 -6.57 -7.75
CA VAL A 157 12.35 -7.37 -8.96
C VAL A 157 13.64 -6.85 -9.57
N ARG A 158 14.67 -7.69 -9.62
CA ARG A 158 16.00 -7.34 -10.15
C ARG A 158 16.11 -7.65 -11.64
N PHE A 159 16.62 -6.69 -12.40
CA PHE A 159 16.84 -6.76 -13.83
C PHE A 159 18.33 -6.61 -14.16
N ALA A 160 18.98 -7.73 -14.49
CA ALA A 160 20.39 -7.77 -14.85
C ALA A 160 20.60 -7.52 -16.35
N GLN A 161 21.81 -7.08 -16.72
CA GLN A 161 22.18 -7.07 -18.14
C GLN A 161 22.08 -8.49 -18.68
N ARG A 162 21.52 -8.61 -19.89
CA ARG A 162 21.49 -9.88 -20.60
C ARG A 162 22.93 -10.35 -20.78
N ARG A 163 23.26 -11.53 -20.23
CA ARG A 163 24.55 -12.14 -20.54
C ARG A 163 24.54 -12.50 -22.01
N THR A 164 25.35 -11.82 -22.80
CA THR A 164 25.71 -12.33 -24.12
C THR A 164 26.63 -13.52 -23.87
N ASP A 165 26.10 -14.73 -23.94
CA ASP A 165 26.93 -15.92 -24.03
C ASP A 165 27.78 -15.78 -25.28
N GLY A 166 29.06 -15.46 -25.08
CA GLY A 166 30.07 -15.36 -26.12
C GLY A 166 30.33 -16.73 -26.72
N LYS A 167 29.46 -17.16 -27.64
CA LYS A 167 29.78 -18.25 -28.56
C LYS A 167 30.66 -17.63 -29.66
N GLY A 168 31.97 -17.62 -29.40
CA GLY A 168 32.97 -17.24 -30.40
C GLY A 168 32.78 -18.05 -31.69
N PRO A 169 33.04 -17.47 -32.87
CA PRO A 169 32.88 -18.17 -34.13
C PRO A 169 33.80 -19.39 -34.13
N LYS A 170 33.24 -20.58 -34.37
CA LYS A 170 34.04 -21.74 -34.77
C LYS A 170 34.62 -21.43 -36.13
N ALA A 171 35.92 -21.16 -36.17
CA ALA A 171 36.74 -21.28 -37.37
C ALA A 171 37.00 -22.77 -37.66
#